data_AF-A0A1F9AY25-F1
#
_entry.id   AF-A0A1F9AY25-F1
#
_cell.length_a   1.000
_cell.length_b   1.000
_cell.length_c   1.000
_cell.angle_alpha   90.00
_cell.angle_beta   90.00
_cell.angle_gamma   90.00
#
_symmetry.space_group_name_H-M   'P 1'
#
loop_
_entity.id
_entity.type
_entity.pdbx_description
1 polymer ?
#
loop_
_entity_poly.entity_id
_entity_poly.type
_entity_poly.pdbx_seq_one_letter_code
_entity_poly.pdbx_strand_id
1 'polypeptide(L)' 'MAIEADTRNRTNFFLGRDYLSYAGLLQRKGDRQKAQENLGKAIETFKECGADGWVEKAERKLAEMA' A
#
# COMPACT_ATOMS: atom_id res chain seq x y z
N MET A 1 11.76 9.57 -19.44
CA MET A 1 11.64 8.53 -20.49
C MET A 1 10.86 7.33 -19.94
N ALA A 2 10.30 6.48 -20.80
CA ALA A 2 9.53 5.29 -20.35
C ALA A 2 10.32 4.40 -19.37
N ILE A 3 11.62 4.19 -19.62
CA ILE A 3 12.51 3.37 -18.77
C ILE A 3 12.66 3.94 -17.35
N GLU A 4 12.77 5.26 -17.22
CA GLU A 4 12.88 5.92 -15.90
C GLU A 4 11.56 5.84 -15.13
N ALA A 5 10.43 6.02 -15.83
CA ALA A 5 9.11 5.88 -15.25
C ALA A 5 8.87 4.44 -14.78
N ASP A 6 9.20 3.43 -15.60
CA ASP A 6 9.10 2.02 -15.24
C ASP A 6 10.00 1.65 -14.05
N THR A 7 11.22 2.20 -14.00
CA THR A 7 12.15 1.95 -12.89
C THR A 7 11.63 2.58 -11.59
N ARG A 8 11.14 3.83 -11.65
CA ARG A 8 10.55 4.53 -10.50
C ARG A 8 9.29 3.80 -10.02
N ASN A 9 8.38 3.46 -10.92
CA ASN A 9 7.14 2.78 -10.59
C ASN A 9 7.41 1.39 -10.01
N ARG A 10 8.43 0.67 -10.48
CA ARG A 10 8.85 -0.60 -9.88
C ARG A 10 9.28 -0.42 -8.41
N THR A 11 10.11 0.57 -8.11
CA THR A 11 10.56 0.85 -6.74
C THR A 11 9.40 1.29 -5.86
N ASN A 12 8.54 2.19 -6.34
CA ASN A 12 7.34 2.63 -5.64
C ASN A 12 6.38 1.46 -5.39
N PHE A 13 6.18 0.59 -6.37
CA PHE A 13 5.35 -0.60 -6.21
C PHE A 13 5.83 -1.50 -5.05
N PHE A 14 7.15 -1.72 -4.92
CA PHE A 14 7.69 -2.45 -3.79
C PHE A 14 7.46 -1.72 -2.46
N LEU A 15 7.64 -0.40 -2.42
CA LEU A 15 7.35 0.42 -1.25
C LEU A 15 5.86 0.30 -0.82
N GLY A 16 4.93 0.31 -1.77
CA GLY A 16 3.50 0.09 -1.49
C GLY A 16 3.24 -1.30 -0.87
N ARG A 17 3.95 -2.33 -1.33
CA ARG A 17 3.86 -3.68 -0.75
C ARG A 17 4.43 -3.75 0.66
N ASP A 18 5.49 -3.01 0.94
CA ASP A 18 6.08 -2.93 2.28
C ASP A 18 5.10 -2.30 3.26
N TYR A 19 4.49 -1.16 2.88
CA TYR A 19 3.44 -0.53 3.68
C TYR A 19 2.24 -1.46 3.93
N LEU A 20 1.74 -2.15 2.90
CA LEU A 20 0.62 -3.08 3.03
C LEU A 20 0.94 -4.28 3.96
N SER A 21 2.17 -4.80 3.86
CA SER A 21 2.64 -5.90 4.70
C SER A 21 2.82 -5.46 6.15
N TYR A 22 3.42 -4.29 6.36
CA TYR A 22 3.63 -3.73 7.68
C TYR A 22 2.32 -3.37 8.37
N ALA A 23 1.33 -2.84 7.65
CA ALA A 23 -0.02 -2.65 8.17
C ALA A 23 -0.64 -3.96 8.68
N GLY A 24 -0.42 -5.07 7.98
CA GLY A 24 -0.86 -6.39 8.44
C GLY A 24 -0.17 -6.84 9.73
N LEU A 25 1.11 -6.53 9.90
CA LEU A 25 1.83 -6.80 11.14
C LEU A 25 1.31 -5.96 12.30
N LEU A 26 1.10 -4.65 12.07
CA LEU A 26 0.56 -3.72 13.07
C LEU A 26 -0.84 -4.13 13.52
N GLN A 27 -1.70 -4.56 12.58
CA GLN A 27 -3.03 -5.10 12.90
C GLN A 27 -2.95 -6.28 13.85
N ARG A 28 -2.06 -7.25 13.58
CA ARG A 28 -1.86 -8.43 14.45
C ARG A 28 -1.33 -8.05 15.84
N LYS A 29 -0.63 -6.91 15.95
CA LYS A 29 -0.14 -6.35 17.22
C LYS A 29 -1.18 -5.49 17.94
N GLY A 30 -2.35 -5.24 17.34
CA GLY A 30 -3.40 -4.38 17.89
C GLY A 30 -3.21 -2.88 17.65
N ASP A 31 -2.16 -2.47 16.92
CA ASP A 31 -1.90 -1.06 16.60
C ASP A 31 -2.71 -0.63 15.37
N ARG A 32 -4.03 -0.50 15.55
CA ARG A 32 -5.01 -0.25 14.47
C ARG A 32 -4.79 1.09 13.78
N GLN A 33 -4.48 2.14 14.52
CA GLN A 33 -4.25 3.47 13.96
C GLN A 33 -3.07 3.46 12.98
N LYS A 34 -1.91 2.93 13.40
CA LYS A 34 -0.75 2.86 12.48
C LYS A 34 -1.00 1.89 11.33
N ALA A 35 -1.79 0.84 11.51
CA ALA A 35 -2.17 -0.04 10.42
C ALA A 35 -2.96 0.73 9.34
N GLN A 36 -3.95 1.54 9.73
CA GLN A 36 -4.73 2.37 8.82
C GLN A 36 -3.85 3.42 8.10
N GLU A 37 -2.94 4.08 8.80
CA GLU A 37 -2.00 5.04 8.20
C GLU A 37 -1.11 4.39 7.13
N ASN A 38 -0.59 3.19 7.39
CA ASN A 38 0.23 2.46 6.42
C ASN A 38 -0.60 1.95 5.24
N LEU A 39 -1.86 1.57 5.44
CA LEU A 39 -2.76 1.23 4.33
C LEU A 39 -3.03 2.44 3.42
N GLY A 40 -3.21 3.63 4.00
CA GLY A 40 -3.34 4.88 3.22
C GLY A 40 -2.13 5.14 2.32
N LYS A 41 -0.92 5.04 2.89
CA LYS A 41 0.34 5.18 2.13
C LYS A 41 0.47 4.13 1.02
N ALA A 42 0.07 2.88 1.30
CA ALA A 42 0.08 1.83 0.29
C ALA A 42 -0.86 2.16 -0.88
N ILE A 43 -2.08 2.63 -0.59
CA ILE A 43 -3.08 3.02 -1.58
C ILE A 43 -2.56 4.13 -2.49
N GLU A 44 -2.04 5.21 -1.91
CA GLU A 44 -1.48 6.34 -2.67
C GLU A 44 -0.34 5.87 -3.59
N THR A 45 0.58 5.08 -3.05
CA THR A 45 1.71 4.53 -3.81
C THR A 45 1.26 3.63 -4.97
N PHE A 46 0.26 2.77 -4.75
CA PHE A 46 -0.28 1.92 -5.80
C PHE A 46 -1.04 2.71 -6.88
N LYS A 47 -1.74 3.78 -6.51
CA LYS A 47 -2.40 4.70 -7.46
C LYS A 47 -1.37 5.38 -8.37
N GLU A 48 -0.26 5.87 -7.80
CA GLU A 48 0.85 6.44 -8.59
C GLU A 48 1.45 5.43 -9.58
N CYS A 49 1.45 4.15 -9.22
CA CYS A 49 1.97 3.08 -10.08
C CYS A 49 0.95 2.52 -11.09
N GLY A 50 -0.33 2.94 -11.04
CA GLY A 50 -1.42 2.33 -11.82
C GLY A 50 -1.70 0.87 -11.45
N ALA A 51 -1.44 0.49 -10.19
CA ALA A 51 -1.57 -0.87 -9.70
C ALA A 51 -2.95 -1.12 -9.06
N ASP A 52 -4.02 -0.97 -9.82
CA ASP A 52 -5.41 -0.92 -9.32
C ASP A 52 -5.82 -2.14 -8.49
N GLY A 53 -5.42 -3.36 -8.88
CA GLY A 53 -5.71 -4.56 -8.09
C GLY A 53 -5.08 -4.54 -6.68
N TRP A 54 -3.99 -3.79 -6.49
CA TRP A 54 -3.38 -3.58 -5.18
C TRP A 54 -4.03 -2.46 -4.39
N VAL A 55 -4.54 -1.43 -5.08
CA VAL A 55 -5.40 -0.39 -4.50
C VAL A 55 -6.63 -1.04 -3.87
N GLU A 56 -7.40 -1.82 -4.65
CA GLU A 56 -8.60 -2.50 -4.17
C GLU A 56 -8.32 -3.42 -2.97
N LYS A 57 -7.18 -4.12 -3.00
CA LYS A 57 -6.76 -4.99 -1.90
C LYS A 57 -6.49 -4.21 -0.61
N ALA A 58 -5.82 -3.07 -0.71
CA ALA A 58 -5.52 -2.22 0.43
C ALA A 58 -6.78 -1.52 0.97
N GLU A 59 -7.66 -1.04 0.09
CA GLU A 59 -8.94 -0.42 0.45
C GLU A 59 -9.88 -1.43 1.15
N ARG A 60 -9.97 -2.66 0.65
CA ARG A 60 -10.73 -3.73 1.32
C ARG A 60 -10.22 -4.00 2.72
N LYS A 61 -8.89 -4.12 2.88
CA LYS A 61 -8.28 -4.33 4.19
C LYS A 61 -8.50 -3.16 5.14
N LEU A 62 -8.55 -1.94 4.61
CA LEU A 62 -8.88 -0.74 5.38
C LEU A 62 -10.34 -0.76 5.83
N ALA A 63 -11.27 -1.20 4.96
CA ALA A 63 -12.68 -1.34 5.27
C ALA A 63 -12.95 -2.45 6.31
N GLU A 64 -12.20 -3.55 6.29
CA GLU A 64 -12.22 -4.59 7.34
C GLU A 64 -11.72 -4.08 8.70
N MET A 65 -11.03 -2.92 8.72
CA MET A 65 -10.57 -2.22 9.90
C MET A 65 -11.41 -0.97 10.23
N ALA A 66 -12.59 -0.79 9.65
CA ALA A 66 -13.58 0.20 10.09
C ALA A 66 -14.49 -0.43 11.15
#